data_AF-A0A3D1RF40-F1
#
_entry.id   AF-A0A3D1RF40-F1
#
_cell.length_a   1.000
_cell.length_b   1.000
_cell.length_c   1.000
_cell.angle_alpha   90.00
_cell.angle_beta   90.00
_cell.angle_gamma   90.00
#
_symmetry.space_group_name_H-M   'P 1'
#
loop_
_entity.id
_entity.type
_entity.pdbx_description
1 polymer ?
#
loop_
_entity_poly.entity_id
_entity_poly.type
_entity_poly.pdbx_seq_one_letter_code
_entity_poly.pdbx_strand_id
1 'polypeptide(L)'
;MTIRATGTMNGKPAGATFELYDERDSATGFSSMSRTTGYTCTAAVQLSMHQPLPSGIIFPERLGGNTQYYTHIMEYLAARRVSFKMKMEEL
;
A
#
# COMPACT_ATOMS: atom_id res chain seq x y z
N MET A 1 0.09 11.38 -3.67
CA MET A 1 0.85 11.29 -2.41
C MET A 1 2.26 10.84 -2.74
N THR A 2 3.27 11.51 -2.17
CA THR A 2 4.68 11.15 -2.38
C THR A 2 5.33 10.94 -1.01
N ILE A 3 6.03 9.83 -0.84
CA ILE A 3 6.80 9.48 0.36
C ILE A 3 8.26 9.37 -0.06
N ARG A 4 9.16 9.99 0.69
CA ARG A 4 10.61 9.88 0.49
C ARG A 4 11.26 9.35 1.76
N ALA A 5 12.15 8.39 1.59
CA ALA A 5 12.95 7.82 2.66
C ALA A 5 14.42 7.81 2.24
N THR A 6 15.31 8.07 3.19
CA THR A 6 16.75 7.93 3.01
C THR A 6 17.29 6.94 4.03
N GLY A 7 18.36 6.24 3.68
CA GLY A 7 18.97 5.25 4.57
C GLY A 7 20.16 4.58 3.91
N THR A 8 20.45 3.36 4.35
CA THR A 8 21.54 2.55 3.84
C THR A 8 20.97 1.30 3.17
N MET A 9 21.30 1.06 1.92
CA MET A 9 20.98 -0.16 1.19
C MET A 9 22.27 -0.84 0.77
N ASN A 10 22.45 -2.12 1.12
CA ASN A 10 23.67 -2.89 0.78
C ASN A 10 24.98 -2.19 1.18
N GLY A 11 24.99 -1.49 2.32
CA GLY A 11 26.17 -0.78 2.84
C GLY A 11 26.45 0.59 2.22
N LYS A 12 25.59 1.10 1.33
CA LYS A 12 25.74 2.42 0.71
C LYS A 12 24.56 3.35 1.01
N PRO A 13 24.78 4.68 1.08
CA PRO A 13 23.68 5.64 1.17
C PRO A 13 22.71 5.50 -0.02
N ALA A 14 21.42 5.49 0.27
CA ALA A 14 20.38 5.30 -0.72
C ALA A 14 19.11 6.08 -0.36
N GLY A 15 18.37 6.47 -1.39
CA GLY A 15 17.06 7.10 -1.34
C GLY A 15 15.99 6.22 -1.98
N ALA A 16 14.80 6.20 -1.39
CA ALA A 16 13.61 5.57 -1.95
C ALA A 16 12.48 6.60 -2.03
N THR A 17 11.86 6.71 -3.21
CA THR A 17 10.67 7.53 -3.41
C THR A 17 9.49 6.64 -3.81
N PHE A 18 8.37 6.79 -3.11
CA PHE A 18 7.12 6.12 -3.40
C PHE A 18 6.07 7.16 -3.81
N GLU A 19 5.37 6.91 -4.91
CA GLU A 19 4.37 7.82 -5.45
C GLU A 19 3.06 7.07 -5.70
N LEU A 20 1.98 7.57 -5.09
CA LEU A 20 0.62 7.19 -5.39
C LEU A 20 -0.06 8.36 -6.12
N TYR A 21 -0.37 8.13 -7.39
CA TYR A 21 -1.19 9.02 -8.18
C TYR A 21 -2.49 8.30 -8.53
N ASP A 22 -3.63 8.88 -8.18
CA ASP A 22 -4.93 8.33 -8.49
C ASP A 22 -5.93 9.45 -8.80
N GLU A 23 -6.79 9.19 -9.77
CA GLU A 23 -7.83 10.11 -10.23
C GLU A 23 -9.21 9.49 -10.09
N ARG A 24 -10.25 10.30 -10.30
CA ARG A 24 -11.61 9.79 -10.41
C ARG A 24 -11.67 8.75 -11.53
N ASP A 25 -12.23 7.59 -11.22
CA ASP A 25 -12.45 6.55 -12.22
C ASP A 25 -13.75 6.85 -12.97
N SER A 26 -13.66 7.15 -14.26
CA SER A 26 -14.82 7.49 -15.10
C SER A 26 -15.76 6.31 -15.29
N ALA A 27 -15.27 5.07 -15.23
CA ALA A 27 -16.08 3.87 -15.42
C ALA A 27 -17.00 3.57 -14.24
N THR A 28 -16.48 3.73 -13.00
CA THR A 28 -17.24 3.46 -11.77
C THR A 28 -17.86 4.72 -11.17
N GLY A 29 -17.38 5.90 -11.56
CA GLY A 29 -17.76 7.18 -10.98
C GLY A 29 -17.07 7.51 -9.65
N PHE A 30 -16.34 6.56 -9.06
CA PHE A 30 -15.70 6.73 -7.76
C PHE A 30 -14.56 7.75 -7.79
N SER A 31 -14.55 8.61 -6.76
CA SER A 31 -13.47 9.59 -6.57
C SER A 31 -12.16 8.92 -6.19
N SER A 32 -11.03 9.61 -6.45
CA SER A 32 -9.70 9.18 -6.01
C SER A 32 -9.66 8.89 -4.50
N MET A 33 -10.26 9.76 -3.69
CA MET A 33 -10.36 9.58 -2.24
C MET A 33 -11.17 8.33 -1.86
N SER A 34 -12.32 8.11 -2.50
CA SER A 34 -13.17 6.94 -2.26
C SER A 34 -12.45 5.64 -2.62
N ARG A 35 -11.70 5.63 -3.73
CA ARG A 35 -10.93 4.46 -4.18
C ARG A 35 -9.79 4.15 -3.22
N THR A 36 -8.95 5.15 -2.91
CA THR A 36 -7.77 4.96 -2.03
C THR A 36 -8.15 4.66 -0.57
N THR A 37 -9.31 5.13 -0.10
CA THR A 37 -9.77 4.87 1.27
C THR A 37 -10.62 3.61 1.34
N GLY A 38 -11.66 3.52 0.50
CA GLY A 38 -12.63 2.44 0.52
C GLY A 38 -12.03 1.09 0.14
N TYR A 39 -11.24 1.03 -0.94
CA TYR A 39 -10.60 -0.22 -1.33
C TYR A 39 -9.57 -0.69 -0.32
N THR A 40 -8.85 0.22 0.36
CA THR A 40 -7.92 -0.16 1.43
C THR A 40 -8.66 -0.77 2.62
N CYS A 41 -9.80 -0.18 3.02
CA CYS A 41 -10.68 -0.77 4.04
C CYS A 41 -11.18 -2.15 3.62
N THR A 42 -11.66 -2.30 2.38
CA THR A 42 -12.11 -3.61 1.87
C THR A 42 -10.96 -4.62 1.78
N ALA A 43 -9.75 -4.19 1.43
CA ALA A 43 -8.57 -5.05 1.41
C ALA A 43 -8.26 -5.63 2.79
N ALA A 44 -8.38 -4.83 3.84
CA ALA A 44 -8.20 -5.30 5.22
C ALA A 44 -9.27 -6.32 5.63
N VAL A 45 -10.53 -6.14 5.21
CA VAL A 45 -11.61 -7.12 5.42
C VAL A 45 -11.35 -8.41 4.62
N GLN A 46 -10.89 -8.30 3.37
CA GLN A 46 -10.53 -9.47 2.57
C GLN A 46 -9.35 -10.22 3.17
N LEU A 47 -8.37 -9.51 3.72
CA LEU A 47 -7.25 -10.11 4.43
C LEU A 47 -7.73 -10.93 5.63
N SER A 48 -8.64 -10.40 6.44
CA SER A 48 -9.16 -11.10 7.63
C SER A 48 -9.96 -12.36 7.30
N MET A 49 -10.54 -12.44 6.10
CA MET A 49 -11.25 -13.63 5.62
C MET A 49 -10.30 -14.73 5.11
N HIS A 50 -9.12 -14.37 4.61
CA HIS A 50 -8.22 -15.31 3.92
C HIS A 50 -6.92 -15.60 4.68
N GLN A 51 -6.60 -14.85 5.74
CA GLN A 51 -5.39 -15.01 6.52
C GLN A 51 -5.70 -15.05 8.03
N PRO A 52 -5.00 -15.89 8.81
CA PRO A 52 -5.11 -15.84 10.25
C PRO A 52 -4.53 -14.52 10.75
N LEU A 53 -5.35 -13.73 11.46
CA LEU A 53 -4.93 -12.48 12.08
C LEU A 53 -4.71 -12.65 13.59
N PRO A 54 -3.78 -11.89 14.19
CA PRO A 54 -3.62 -11.89 15.64
C PRO A 54 -4.88 -11.32 16.33
N SER A 55 -5.20 -11.84 17.51
CA SER A 55 -6.30 -11.31 18.32
C SER A 55 -6.03 -9.89 18.81
N GLY A 56 -7.10 -9.12 19.01
CA GLY A 56 -7.05 -7.76 19.55
C GLY A 56 -7.02 -6.65 18.50
N ILE A 57 -6.59 -5.46 18.91
CA ILE A 57 -6.49 -4.29 18.02
C ILE A 57 -5.24 -4.41 17.15
N ILE A 58 -5.40 -4.31 15.84
CA ILE A 58 -4.32 -4.42 14.87
C ILE A 58 -4.12 -3.06 14.19
N PHE A 59 -2.94 -2.49 14.37
CA PHE A 59 -2.57 -1.24 13.71
C PHE A 59 -1.98 -1.49 12.31
N PRO A 60 -2.13 -0.54 11.36
CA PRO A 60 -1.61 -0.67 10.01
C PRO A 60 -0.11 -0.99 9.93
N GLU A 61 0.70 -0.51 10.87
CA GLU A 61 2.14 -0.79 10.95
C GLU A 61 2.41 -2.28 11.16
N ARG A 62 1.55 -2.97 11.93
CA ARG A 62 1.64 -4.41 12.14
C ARG A 62 1.26 -5.20 10.89
N LEU A 63 0.31 -4.68 10.10
CA LEU A 63 -0.05 -5.25 8.80
C LEU A 63 1.08 -5.04 7.78
N GLY A 64 1.64 -3.83 7.71
CA GLY A 64 2.74 -3.49 6.80
C GLY A 64 4.05 -4.18 7.14
N GLY A 65 4.31 -4.45 8.43
CA GLY A 65 5.49 -5.19 8.87
C GLY A 65 5.47 -6.69 8.55
N ASN A 66 4.31 -7.25 8.18
CA ASN A 66 4.18 -8.61 7.70
C ASN A 66 4.09 -8.62 6.17
N THR A 67 5.10 -9.19 5.52
CA THR A 67 5.18 -9.21 4.04
C THR A 67 3.97 -9.86 3.39
N GLN A 68 3.41 -10.93 3.95
CA GLN A 68 2.26 -11.62 3.37
C GLN A 68 0.99 -10.75 3.43
N TYR A 69 0.74 -10.10 4.57
CA TYR A 69 -0.39 -9.19 4.74
C TYR A 69 -0.26 -7.95 3.85
N TYR A 70 0.94 -7.37 3.82
CA TYR A 70 1.27 -6.24 2.96
C TYR A 70 1.03 -6.57 1.49
N THR A 71 1.58 -7.70 1.01
CA THR A 71 1.43 -8.15 -0.37
C THR A 71 -0.03 -8.33 -0.74
N HIS A 72 -0.83 -9.00 0.11
CA HIS A 72 -2.26 -9.17 -0.13
C HIS A 72 -3.01 -7.84 -0.31
N ILE A 73 -2.74 -6.86 0.56
CA ILE A 73 -3.38 -5.53 0.48
C ILE A 73 -2.95 -4.82 -0.81
N MET A 74 -1.66 -4.84 -1.14
CA MET A 74 -1.14 -4.17 -2.34
C MET A 74 -1.64 -4.80 -3.64
N GLU A 75 -1.73 -6.13 -3.69
CA GLU A 75 -2.31 -6.86 -4.84
C GLU A 75 -3.80 -6.55 -5.00
N TYR A 76 -4.56 -6.51 -3.89
CA TYR A 76 -5.98 -6.15 -3.92
C TYR A 76 -6.22 -4.76 -4.49
N LEU A 77 -5.38 -3.78 -4.11
CA LEU A 77 -5.42 -2.42 -4.62
C LEU A 77 -4.99 -2.35 -6.09
N ALA A 78 -3.91 -3.05 -6.46
CA ALA A 78 -3.37 -3.08 -7.82
C ALA A 78 -4.38 -3.66 -8.82
N ALA A 79 -5.12 -4.71 -8.44
CA ALA A 79 -6.21 -5.27 -9.24
C ALA A 79 -7.35 -4.26 -9.54
N ARG A 80 -7.43 -3.19 -8.75
CA ARG A 80 -8.39 -2.07 -8.90
C ARG A 80 -7.74 -0.79 -9.42
N ARG A 81 -6.56 -0.92 -10.04
CA ARG A 81 -5.79 0.17 -10.64
C ARG A 81 -5.40 1.26 -9.64
N VAL A 82 -5.23 0.90 -8.37
CA VAL A 82 -4.63 1.76 -7.33
C VAL A 82 -3.26 1.18 -7.02
N SER A 83 -2.19 1.83 -7.48
CA SER A 83 -0.83 1.28 -7.37
C SER A 83 0.19 2.36 -7.05
N PHE A 84 1.28 1.95 -6.39
CA PHE A 84 2.40 2.82 -6.06
C PHE A 84 3.52 2.64 -7.09
N LYS A 85 4.12 3.75 -7.50
CA LYS A 85 5.39 3.76 -8.23
C LYS A 85 6.52 3.89 -7.24
N MET A 86 7.53 3.04 -7.35
CA MET A 86 8.72 3.07 -6.51
C MET A 86 9.94 3.42 -7.37
N LYS A 87 10.76 4.34 -6.88
CA LYS A 87 12.04 4.71 -7.48
C LYS A 87 13.13 4.63 -6.42
N MET A 88 14.24 3.98 -6.77
CA MET A 88 15.45 3.92 -5.97
C MET A 88 16.53 4.82 -6.56
N GLU A 89 17.32 5.45 -5.70
CA GLU A 89 18.49 6.24 -6.07
C GLU A 89 19.65 6.00 -5.08
N GLU A 90 20.88 6.03 -5.59
CA GLU A 90 22.10 6.04 -4.77
C GLU A 90 22.38 7.50 -4.37
N LEU A 91 22.69 7.74 -3.10
CA LEU A 91 22.92 9.08 -2.54
C LEU A 91 24.40 9.41 -2.40
#